data_AF-A0A949X7V5-F1
#
_entry.id   AF-A0A949X7V5-F1
#
_cell.length_a   1.000
_cell.length_b   1.000
_cell.length_c   1.000
_cell.angle_alpha   90.00
_cell.angle_beta   90.00
_cell.angle_gamma   90.00
#
_symmetry.space_group_name_H-M   'P 1'
#
loop_
_entity.id
_entity.type
_entity.pdbx_description
1 polymer ?
#
loop_
_entity_poly.entity_id
_entity_poly.type
_entity_poly.pdbx_seq_one_letter_code
_entity_poly.pdbx_strand_id
1 'polypeptide(L)'
;MQTASVIGRRRERGQTIVLVAISIVSLLAMAALAIDVVTLYVARTEIQRAADAAALAGAKAIADSGVTTLPSTDSNCTAAVTLAHTMATAAINAVLPNNLVSGTAPALMAGSPSFTNLTGCPANDPEVTVSLQRTGLPTFFAHIWGTRAATTGASATAEAYNPANSTGNFTPIAPRNVKPWLVANLDPYHAPAGTFVTAGAVETGAIGETFYLTSACGPGATCSPTFPLTATNGPPREVQYIPALVTANASNVCPSCLGPKDFERSIECSDANAYAYLSCGGGAANAQWDSTVIPAGAAHETRDGVFCLTHETSEGGPGSNSGQDILTDPSPWPAGPKEITAESGPQSGNKVSTSSSIVSIPLINPTVTGTTVTIMGYLQAFINYVSDGSDGSNADDVNITVLNVVGCGTTNNGATPILGGTGTSPIPVRLITP
;
A
#
# COMPACT_ATOMS: atom_id res chain seq x y z
N MET A 1 -77.98 2.55 71.49
CA MET A 1 -77.55 3.69 70.64
C MET A 1 -76.54 3.19 69.63
N GLN A 2 -76.85 3.46 68.35
CA GLN A 2 -76.09 3.37 67.09
C GLN A 2 -74.65 2.81 67.01
N THR A 3 -74.54 1.74 66.20
CA THR A 3 -73.59 1.44 65.09
C THR A 3 -72.23 2.15 64.99
N ALA A 4 -71.18 1.34 64.81
CA ALA A 4 -70.14 1.61 63.81
C ALA A 4 -69.64 0.28 63.21
N SER A 5 -70.20 -0.07 62.05
CA SER A 5 -69.61 -1.03 61.12
C SER A 5 -68.49 -0.32 60.36
N VAL A 6 -67.25 -0.77 60.50
CA VAL A 6 -66.18 -0.41 59.58
C VAL A 6 -65.98 -1.59 58.63
N ILE A 7 -66.63 -1.45 57.48
CA ILE A 7 -66.54 -2.36 56.33
C ILE A 7 -65.08 -2.39 55.86
N GLY A 8 -64.42 -3.53 56.02
CA GLY A 8 -63.12 -3.78 55.41
C GLY A 8 -63.22 -3.73 53.89
N ARG A 9 -62.73 -2.65 53.27
CA ARG A 9 -62.46 -2.60 51.82
C ARG A 9 -61.31 -3.54 51.48
N ARG A 10 -61.59 -4.84 51.39
CA ARG A 10 -60.74 -5.83 50.71
C ARG A 10 -61.30 -6.08 49.32
N ARG A 11 -60.98 -5.25 48.33
CA ARG A 11 -61.37 -5.53 46.92
C ARG A 11 -60.64 -4.70 45.84
N GLU A 12 -59.32 -4.54 45.94
CA GLU A 12 -58.48 -4.05 44.80
C GLU A 12 -57.16 -4.81 44.62
N ARG A 13 -56.91 -5.88 45.40
CA ARG A 13 -55.66 -6.69 45.28
C ARG A 13 -55.63 -7.61 44.04
N GLY A 14 -56.77 -7.84 43.39
CA GLY A 14 -56.86 -8.70 42.21
C GLY A 14 -56.54 -7.98 40.89
N GLN A 15 -56.72 -6.66 40.81
CA GLN A 15 -56.45 -5.90 39.59
C GLN A 15 -54.97 -5.50 39.48
N THR A 16 -54.34 -5.23 40.63
CA THR A 16 -52.90 -4.89 40.70
C THR A 16 -52.02 -6.04 40.24
N ILE A 17 -52.34 -7.29 40.61
CA ILE A 17 -51.56 -8.46 40.16
C ILE A 17 -51.67 -8.69 38.65
N VAL A 18 -52.82 -8.40 38.04
CA VAL A 18 -53.00 -8.50 36.58
C VAL A 18 -52.19 -7.44 35.84
N LEU A 19 -52.22 -6.19 36.32
CA LEU A 19 -51.42 -5.10 35.74
C LEU A 19 -49.91 -5.39 35.86
N VAL A 20 -49.46 -5.87 37.03
CA VAL A 20 -48.06 -6.26 37.24
C VAL A 20 -47.68 -7.41 36.30
N ALA A 21 -48.52 -8.44 36.17
CA ALA A 21 -48.25 -9.56 35.27
C ALA A 21 -48.10 -9.10 33.80
N ILE A 22 -49.00 -8.22 33.33
CA ILE A 22 -48.94 -7.67 31.97
C ILE A 22 -47.67 -6.81 31.80
N SER A 23 -47.30 -6.00 32.80
CA SER A 23 -46.10 -5.17 32.73
C SER A 23 -44.80 -5.98 32.71
N ILE A 24 -44.74 -7.10 33.45
CA ILE A 24 -43.58 -7.99 33.43
C ILE A 24 -43.48 -8.68 32.07
N VAL A 25 -44.60 -9.16 31.52
CA VAL A 25 -44.63 -9.78 30.19
C VAL A 25 -44.19 -8.78 29.12
N SER A 26 -44.62 -7.51 29.18
CA SER A 26 -44.19 -6.50 28.22
C SER A 26 -42.71 -6.15 28.34
N LEU A 27 -42.17 -6.05 29.56
CA LEU A 27 -40.74 -5.83 29.79
C LEU A 27 -39.89 -7.00 29.28
N LEU A 28 -40.32 -8.24 29.50
CA LEU A 28 -39.64 -9.43 28.99
C LEU A 28 -39.69 -9.49 27.46
N ALA A 29 -40.82 -9.13 26.84
CA ALA A 29 -40.94 -9.06 25.38
C ALA A 29 -40.01 -8.01 24.76
N MET A 30 -39.86 -6.84 25.41
CA MET A 30 -38.91 -5.81 24.97
C MET A 30 -37.46 -6.27 25.14
N ALA A 31 -37.12 -6.90 26.26
CA ALA A 31 -35.77 -7.43 26.51
C ALA A 31 -35.39 -8.52 25.49
N ALA A 32 -36.32 -9.41 25.19
CA ALA A 32 -36.21 -10.44 24.16
C ALA A 32 -35.88 -9.85 22.78
N LEU A 33 -36.66 -8.85 22.35
CA LEU A 33 -36.41 -8.14 21.08
C LEU A 33 -35.04 -7.43 21.08
N ALA A 34 -34.67 -6.81 22.20
CA ALA A 34 -33.38 -6.13 22.32
C ALA A 34 -32.20 -7.09 22.13
N ILE A 35 -32.28 -8.32 22.66
CA ILE A 35 -31.25 -9.34 22.47
C ILE A 35 -31.10 -9.71 20.99
N ASP A 36 -32.21 -9.95 20.28
CA ASP A 36 -32.17 -10.28 18.85
C ASP A 36 -31.64 -9.13 17.98
N VAL A 37 -31.97 -7.89 18.32
CA VAL A 37 -31.45 -6.71 17.61
C VAL A 37 -29.95 -6.57 17.83
N VAL A 38 -29.48 -6.75 19.07
CA VAL A 38 -28.05 -6.66 19.41
C VAL A 38 -27.26 -7.75 18.71
N THR A 39 -27.75 -8.99 18.67
CA THR A 39 -27.04 -10.10 18.00
C THR A 39 -26.94 -9.87 16.50
N LEU A 40 -27.99 -9.34 15.86
CA LEU A 40 -27.95 -8.94 14.46
C LEU A 40 -27.03 -7.76 14.19
N TYR A 41 -26.99 -6.80 15.10
CA TYR A 41 -26.10 -5.65 15.00
C TYR A 41 -24.63 -6.08 15.06
N VAL A 42 -24.27 -6.94 16.03
CA VAL A 42 -22.94 -7.51 16.15
C VAL A 42 -22.58 -8.31 14.88
N ALA A 43 -23.48 -9.17 14.41
CA ALA A 43 -23.27 -9.93 13.17
C ALA A 43 -23.00 -9.00 11.97
N ARG A 44 -23.72 -7.89 11.86
CA ARG A 44 -23.50 -6.89 10.81
C ARG A 44 -22.14 -6.21 10.92
N THR A 45 -21.74 -5.80 12.12
CA THR A 45 -20.43 -5.16 12.33
C THR A 45 -19.27 -6.09 12.01
N GLU A 46 -19.42 -7.38 12.33
CA GLU A 46 -18.40 -8.39 12.03
C GLU A 46 -18.28 -8.69 10.53
N ILE A 47 -19.39 -8.69 9.79
CA ILE A 47 -19.35 -8.83 8.32
C ILE A 47 -18.78 -7.57 7.68
N GLN A 48 -19.09 -6.38 8.20
CA GLN A 48 -18.52 -5.13 7.68
C GLN A 48 -16.99 -5.13 7.80
N ARG A 49 -16.45 -5.51 8.97
CA ARG A 49 -15.00 -5.67 9.15
C ARG A 49 -14.37 -6.65 8.17
N ALA A 50 -15.06 -7.76 7.90
CA ALA A 50 -14.61 -8.73 6.90
C ALA A 50 -14.63 -8.14 5.48
N ALA A 51 -15.67 -7.37 5.13
CA ALA A 51 -15.76 -6.70 3.84
C ALA A 51 -14.68 -5.63 3.68
N ASP A 52 -14.44 -4.80 4.70
CA ASP A 52 -13.42 -3.75 4.70
C ASP A 52 -12.02 -4.35 4.53
N ALA A 53 -11.71 -5.42 5.28
CA ALA A 53 -10.45 -6.14 5.16
C ALA A 53 -10.28 -6.77 3.77
N ALA A 54 -11.35 -7.33 3.21
CA ALA A 54 -11.35 -7.94 1.88
C ALA A 54 -11.12 -6.91 0.77
N ALA A 55 -11.83 -5.77 0.84
CA ALA A 55 -11.69 -4.68 -0.12
C ALA A 55 -10.26 -4.13 -0.07
N LEU A 56 -9.73 -3.86 1.13
CA LEU A 56 -8.37 -3.38 1.31
C LEU A 56 -7.31 -4.38 0.80
N ALA A 57 -7.48 -5.67 1.06
CA ALA A 57 -6.58 -6.71 0.58
C ALA A 57 -6.61 -6.84 -0.96
N GLY A 58 -7.80 -6.77 -1.57
CA GLY A 58 -7.94 -6.77 -3.03
C GLY A 58 -7.29 -5.55 -3.68
N ALA A 59 -7.55 -4.35 -3.15
CA ALA A 59 -6.95 -3.12 -3.67
C ALA A 59 -5.42 -3.09 -3.47
N LYS A 60 -4.93 -3.61 -2.33
CA LYS A 60 -3.47 -3.75 -2.10
C LYS A 60 -2.82 -4.70 -3.10
N ALA A 61 -3.47 -5.81 -3.43
CA ALA A 61 -2.96 -6.74 -4.43
C ALA A 61 -2.82 -6.09 -5.82
N ILE A 62 -3.74 -5.21 -6.20
CA ILE A 62 -3.68 -4.44 -7.45
C ILE A 62 -2.52 -3.42 -7.42
N ALA A 63 -2.36 -2.72 -6.29
CA ALA A 63 -1.26 -1.78 -6.11
C ALA A 63 0.12 -2.48 -6.19
N ASP A 64 0.23 -3.68 -5.61
CA ASP A 64 1.49 -4.44 -5.59
C ASP A 64 1.79 -5.17 -6.90
N SER A 65 0.77 -5.49 -7.70
CA SER A 65 0.98 -6.17 -8.98
C SER A 65 1.54 -5.24 -10.08
N GLY A 66 1.58 -3.93 -9.85
CA GLY A 66 2.06 -2.94 -10.82
C GLY A 66 1.10 -2.66 -11.98
N VAL A 67 -0.09 -3.27 -11.99
CA VAL A 67 -1.04 -3.14 -13.12
C VAL A 67 -1.70 -1.77 -13.20
N THR A 68 -1.64 -0.99 -12.13
CA THR A 68 -2.11 0.40 -12.08
C THR A 68 -1.43 1.31 -13.09
N THR A 69 -0.30 0.89 -13.66
CA THR A 69 0.51 1.67 -14.60
C THR A 69 0.51 1.08 -16.00
N LEU A 70 -0.13 -0.08 -16.17
CA LEU A 70 -0.25 -0.74 -17.46
C LEU A 70 -1.40 -0.11 -18.26
N PRO A 71 -1.31 -0.12 -19.60
CA PRO A 71 -2.42 0.30 -20.43
C PRO A 71 -3.63 -0.61 -20.22
N SER A 72 -4.84 -0.07 -20.38
CA SER A 72 -6.09 -0.80 -20.13
C SER A 72 -6.37 -1.98 -21.09
N THR A 73 -5.48 -2.23 -22.04
CA THR A 73 -5.56 -3.33 -23.01
C THR A 73 -4.54 -4.44 -22.73
N ASP A 74 -3.76 -4.33 -21.66
CA ASP A 74 -2.73 -5.31 -21.36
C ASP A 74 -3.35 -6.67 -20.95
N SER A 75 -2.89 -7.76 -21.56
CA SER A 75 -3.31 -9.14 -21.24
C SER A 75 -3.12 -9.50 -19.76
N ASN A 76 -2.18 -8.80 -19.14
CA ASN A 76 -1.69 -8.95 -17.78
C ASN A 76 -2.67 -8.56 -16.68
N CYS A 77 -3.63 -7.70 -17.01
CA CYS A 77 -4.62 -7.26 -16.05
C CYS A 77 -5.50 -8.40 -15.52
N THR A 78 -5.77 -9.41 -16.34
CA THR A 78 -6.61 -10.56 -15.93
C THR A 78 -5.95 -11.33 -14.80
N ALA A 79 -4.63 -11.48 -14.84
CA ALA A 79 -3.87 -12.15 -13.78
C ALA A 79 -3.91 -11.36 -12.48
N ALA A 80 -3.74 -10.03 -12.54
CA ALA A 80 -3.82 -9.17 -11.36
C ALA A 80 -5.22 -9.08 -10.75
N VAL A 81 -6.28 -9.05 -11.57
CA VAL A 81 -7.67 -9.17 -11.12
C VAL A 81 -7.90 -10.49 -10.40
N THR A 82 -7.38 -11.59 -10.95
CA THR A 82 -7.47 -12.92 -10.33
C THR A 82 -6.75 -12.94 -8.99
N LEU A 83 -5.56 -12.34 -8.89
CA LEU A 83 -4.83 -12.18 -7.64
C LEU A 83 -5.60 -11.34 -6.62
N ALA A 84 -6.21 -10.24 -7.04
CA ALA A 84 -7.02 -9.40 -6.16
C ALA A 84 -8.22 -10.17 -5.59
N HIS A 85 -8.89 -11.00 -6.39
CA HIS A 85 -9.95 -11.89 -5.90
C HIS A 85 -9.44 -12.93 -4.90
N THR A 86 -8.29 -13.56 -5.17
CA THR A 86 -7.73 -14.58 -4.26
C THR A 86 -7.29 -13.96 -2.93
N MET A 87 -6.64 -12.79 -2.96
CA MET A 87 -6.23 -12.05 -1.75
C MET A 87 -7.43 -11.56 -0.94
N ALA A 88 -8.45 -10.99 -1.59
CA ALA A 88 -9.68 -10.59 -0.91
C ALA A 88 -10.40 -11.78 -0.29
N THR A 89 -10.48 -12.92 -1.00
CA THR A 89 -11.07 -14.16 -0.49
C THR A 89 -10.27 -14.73 0.68
N ALA A 90 -8.94 -14.66 0.64
CA ALA A 90 -8.09 -15.06 1.75
C ALA A 90 -8.32 -14.19 3.00
N ALA A 91 -8.46 -12.87 2.85
CA ALA A 91 -8.79 -11.97 3.94
C ALA A 91 -10.16 -12.29 4.56
N ILE A 92 -11.16 -12.59 3.73
CA ILE A 92 -12.48 -13.05 4.17
C ILE A 92 -12.35 -14.33 5.00
N ASN A 93 -11.61 -15.32 4.49
CA ASN A 93 -11.42 -16.62 5.15
C ASN A 93 -10.63 -16.52 6.45
N ALA A 94 -9.79 -15.50 6.63
CA ALA A 94 -9.08 -15.25 7.88
C ALA A 94 -10.00 -14.63 8.96
N VAL A 95 -10.97 -13.82 8.56
CA VAL A 95 -11.85 -13.08 9.48
C VAL A 95 -13.11 -13.88 9.83
N LEU A 96 -13.78 -14.49 8.85
CA LEU A 96 -15.08 -15.14 9.06
C LEU A 96 -15.12 -16.23 10.15
N PRO A 97 -14.10 -17.12 10.29
CA PRO A 97 -14.14 -18.18 11.31
C PRO A 97 -14.12 -17.66 12.75
N ASN A 98 -13.56 -16.47 12.95
CA ASN A 98 -13.49 -15.82 14.26
C ASN A 98 -14.79 -15.07 14.62
N ASN A 99 -15.62 -14.79 13.61
CA ASN A 99 -16.85 -14.01 13.76
C ASN A 99 -18.03 -14.94 14.10
N LEU A 100 -17.93 -15.55 15.28
CA LEU A 100 -18.92 -16.47 15.82
C LEU A 100 -20.16 -15.72 16.31
N VAL A 101 -21.33 -16.15 15.87
CA VAL A 101 -22.62 -15.69 16.39
C VAL A 101 -23.23 -16.86 17.13
N SER A 102 -23.39 -16.75 18.46
CA SER A 102 -23.87 -17.86 19.30
C SER A 102 -23.01 -19.14 19.19
N GLY A 103 -21.69 -19.00 19.00
CA GLY A 103 -20.76 -20.13 18.93
C GLY A 103 -20.70 -20.85 17.58
N THR A 104 -21.44 -20.39 16.57
CA THR A 104 -21.34 -20.90 15.19
C THR A 104 -20.83 -19.81 14.25
N ALA A 105 -19.98 -20.19 13.30
CA ALA A 105 -19.62 -19.33 12.18
C ALA A 105 -20.74 -19.43 11.13
N PRO A 106 -21.58 -18.40 10.93
CA PRO A 106 -22.66 -18.47 9.95
C PRO A 106 -22.07 -18.52 8.55
N ALA A 107 -22.62 -19.40 7.70
CA ALA A 107 -22.16 -19.57 6.34
C ALA A 107 -22.45 -18.33 5.48
N LEU A 108 -21.59 -18.10 4.49
CA LEU A 108 -21.89 -17.15 3.41
C LEU A 108 -23.04 -17.67 2.56
N MET A 109 -23.86 -16.75 2.04
CA MET A 109 -24.90 -17.07 1.07
C MET A 109 -24.27 -17.48 -0.27
N ALA A 110 -24.94 -18.37 -1.02
CA ALA A 110 -24.54 -18.69 -2.38
C ALA A 110 -24.48 -17.41 -3.23
N GLY A 111 -23.34 -17.16 -3.90
CA GLY A 111 -23.07 -15.92 -4.62
C GLY A 111 -22.30 -14.86 -3.82
N SER A 112 -21.89 -15.14 -2.57
CA SER A 112 -20.94 -14.33 -1.78
C SER A 112 -19.60 -15.06 -1.59
N PRO A 113 -18.45 -14.36 -1.63
CA PRO A 113 -18.30 -12.93 -1.94
C PRO A 113 -18.61 -12.61 -3.40
N SER A 114 -19.19 -11.43 -3.63
CA SER A 114 -19.27 -10.85 -4.98
C SER A 114 -18.34 -9.64 -5.07
N PHE A 115 -17.76 -9.47 -6.26
CA PHE A 115 -16.80 -8.42 -6.54
C PHE A 115 -17.30 -7.55 -7.67
N THR A 116 -17.32 -6.23 -7.47
CA THR A 116 -17.66 -5.24 -8.50
C THR A 116 -16.56 -4.20 -8.65
N ASN A 117 -16.50 -3.53 -9.80
CA ASN A 117 -15.41 -2.62 -10.22
C ASN A 117 -14.03 -3.28 -10.38
N LEU A 118 -13.98 -4.62 -10.36
CA LEU A 118 -12.77 -5.42 -10.54
C LEU A 118 -12.84 -6.30 -11.82
N THR A 119 -13.61 -5.89 -12.82
CA THR A 119 -13.82 -6.65 -14.06
C THR A 119 -13.02 -6.04 -15.22
N GLY A 120 -11.81 -6.56 -15.46
CA GLY A 120 -10.93 -6.09 -16.54
C GLY A 120 -9.75 -5.25 -16.03
N CYS A 121 -8.97 -4.66 -16.94
CA CYS A 121 -7.92 -3.71 -16.54
C CYS A 121 -8.57 -2.54 -15.80
N PRO A 122 -8.17 -2.26 -14.55
CA PRO A 122 -8.61 -1.05 -13.91
C PRO A 122 -8.06 0.14 -14.69
N ALA A 123 -8.97 0.94 -15.27
CA ALA A 123 -8.61 2.28 -15.71
C ALA A 123 -8.28 3.13 -14.47
N ASN A 124 -7.65 4.29 -14.69
CA ASN A 124 -7.25 5.30 -13.69
C ASN A 124 -8.04 5.20 -12.37
N ASP A 125 -7.32 4.94 -11.27
CA ASP A 125 -7.87 4.72 -9.91
C ASP A 125 -8.71 3.43 -9.73
N PRO A 126 -8.08 2.23 -9.71
CA PRO A 126 -8.76 0.96 -9.42
C PRO A 126 -9.57 0.98 -8.13
N GLU A 127 -10.84 0.57 -8.23
CA GLU A 127 -11.72 0.34 -7.08
C GLU A 127 -12.08 -1.14 -6.95
N VAL A 128 -11.94 -1.69 -5.75
CA VAL A 128 -12.36 -3.04 -5.41
C VAL A 128 -13.54 -2.97 -4.47
N THR A 129 -14.72 -3.34 -4.97
CA THR A 129 -15.92 -3.46 -4.13
C THR A 129 -16.15 -4.92 -3.78
N VAL A 130 -16.28 -5.23 -2.49
CA VAL A 130 -16.59 -6.55 -1.97
C VAL A 130 -17.93 -6.51 -1.25
N SER A 131 -18.85 -7.39 -1.66
CA SER A 131 -20.13 -7.59 -0.99
C SER A 131 -20.20 -8.97 -0.36
N LEU A 132 -20.59 -9.00 0.91
CA LEU A 132 -20.71 -10.19 1.74
C LEU A 132 -22.13 -10.30 2.27
N GLN A 133 -22.71 -11.50 2.20
CA GLN A 133 -23.99 -11.79 2.81
C GLN A 133 -23.92 -13.09 3.62
N ARG A 134 -24.38 -13.04 4.87
CA ARG A 134 -24.55 -14.21 5.75
C ARG A 134 -26.03 -14.50 5.93
N THR A 135 -26.39 -15.78 5.87
CA THR A 135 -27.76 -16.27 6.14
C THR A 135 -27.74 -17.20 7.34
N GLY A 136 -28.93 -17.52 7.88
CA GLY A 136 -29.04 -18.51 8.96
C GLY A 136 -28.61 -17.98 10.34
N LEU A 137 -28.58 -16.66 10.54
CA LEU A 137 -28.24 -16.09 11.84
C LEU A 137 -29.33 -16.44 12.86
N PRO A 138 -28.96 -16.93 14.06
CA PRO A 138 -29.94 -17.33 15.06
C PRO A 138 -30.70 -16.11 15.59
N THR A 139 -32.01 -16.22 15.57
CA THR A 139 -32.92 -15.34 16.30
C THR A 139 -33.42 -16.10 17.53
N PHE A 140 -33.14 -15.59 18.73
CA PHE A 140 -33.48 -16.24 19.99
C PHE A 140 -34.96 -16.12 20.30
N PHE A 141 -35.52 -14.92 20.22
CA PHE A 141 -36.90 -14.66 20.62
C PHE A 141 -37.81 -14.31 19.45
N ALA A 142 -37.26 -13.84 18.33
CA ALA A 142 -38.01 -13.55 17.12
C ALA A 142 -38.65 -14.81 16.49
N HIS A 143 -38.24 -15.99 16.95
CA HIS A 143 -38.88 -17.25 16.63
C HIS A 143 -40.38 -17.29 17.01
N ILE A 144 -40.77 -16.54 18.05
CA ILE A 144 -42.16 -16.40 18.52
C ILE A 144 -43.04 -15.77 17.43
N TRP A 145 -42.46 -14.89 16.60
CA TRP A 145 -43.16 -14.23 15.48
C TRP A 145 -42.90 -14.90 14.12
N GLY A 146 -42.35 -16.11 14.11
CA GLY A 146 -42.15 -16.91 12.89
C GLY A 146 -40.84 -16.65 12.14
N THR A 147 -40.03 -15.67 12.56
CA THR A 147 -38.69 -15.44 11.99
C THR A 147 -37.66 -16.33 12.68
N ARG A 148 -37.31 -17.44 12.03
CA ARG A 148 -36.40 -18.48 12.59
C ARG A 148 -34.92 -18.25 12.27
N ALA A 149 -34.65 -17.44 11.27
CA ALA A 149 -33.32 -17.12 10.81
C ALA A 149 -33.33 -15.72 10.20
N ALA A 150 -32.24 -15.00 10.41
CA ALA A 150 -32.03 -13.70 9.82
C ALA A 150 -30.86 -13.72 8.82
N THR A 151 -30.86 -12.73 7.95
CA THR A 151 -29.85 -12.52 6.92
C THR A 151 -29.32 -11.11 7.06
N THR A 152 -27.99 -10.96 7.03
CA THR A 152 -27.33 -9.65 7.08
C THR A 152 -26.25 -9.60 6.01
N GLY A 153 -26.08 -8.43 5.41
CA GLY A 153 -25.01 -8.19 4.45
C GLY A 153 -24.26 -6.90 4.72
N ALA A 154 -23.05 -6.82 4.19
CA ALA A 154 -22.19 -5.66 4.23
C ALA A 154 -21.48 -5.52 2.88
N SER A 155 -21.13 -4.29 2.53
CA SER A 155 -20.34 -3.98 1.35
C SER A 155 -19.26 -2.99 1.73
N ALA A 156 -18.08 -3.15 1.15
CA ALA A 156 -16.96 -2.24 1.31
C ALA A 156 -16.29 -2.00 -0.04
N THR A 157 -15.80 -0.79 -0.27
CA THR A 157 -15.04 -0.43 -1.45
C THR A 157 -13.72 0.19 -1.02
N ALA A 158 -12.63 -0.34 -1.57
CA ALA A 158 -11.30 0.22 -1.42
C ALA A 158 -10.75 0.65 -2.77
N GLU A 159 -9.98 1.71 -2.76
CA GLU A 159 -9.35 2.32 -3.92
C GLU A 159 -7.83 2.17 -3.80
N ALA A 160 -7.17 1.80 -4.90
CA ALA A 160 -5.73 1.93 -5.08
C ALA A 160 -5.47 3.16 -5.97
N TYR A 161 -5.29 4.31 -5.33
CA TYR A 161 -5.24 5.60 -6.03
C TYR A 161 -3.93 5.76 -6.78
N ASN A 162 -3.99 5.92 -8.10
CA ASN A 162 -2.86 6.18 -8.96
C ASN A 162 -3.12 7.45 -9.78
N PRO A 163 -2.44 8.58 -9.49
CA PRO A 163 -2.61 9.81 -10.25
C PRO A 163 -2.09 9.71 -11.70
N ALA A 164 -1.40 8.63 -12.06
CA ALA A 164 -0.89 8.42 -13.39
C ALA A 164 -2.02 8.37 -14.43
N ASN A 165 -1.74 8.87 -15.64
CA ASN A 165 -2.69 8.89 -16.76
C ASN A 165 -4.00 9.67 -16.49
N SER A 166 -4.10 10.43 -15.39
CA SER A 166 -5.26 11.28 -15.11
C SER A 166 -5.43 12.35 -16.21
N THR A 167 -6.59 12.37 -16.87
CA THR A 167 -6.91 13.29 -17.97
C THR A 167 -7.39 14.67 -17.51
N GLY A 168 -7.41 14.91 -16.19
CA GLY A 168 -7.84 16.16 -15.56
C GLY A 168 -6.91 16.61 -14.44
N ASN A 169 -7.43 17.43 -13.52
CA ASN A 169 -6.66 17.82 -12.34
C ASN A 169 -6.52 16.61 -11.40
N PHE A 170 -5.30 16.31 -10.96
CA PHE A 170 -5.05 15.19 -10.05
C PHE A 170 -4.92 15.66 -8.59
N THR A 171 -5.20 14.76 -7.65
CA THR A 171 -4.87 14.96 -6.24
C THR A 171 -3.42 14.52 -6.02
N PRO A 172 -2.55 15.39 -5.48
CA PRO A 172 -1.15 15.00 -5.29
C PRO A 172 -1.01 13.81 -4.35
N ILE A 173 0.05 13.02 -4.54
CA ILE A 173 0.44 11.96 -3.60
C ILE A 173 1.69 12.35 -2.84
N ALA A 174 1.77 11.88 -1.60
CA ALA A 174 2.89 12.08 -0.70
C ALA A 174 3.31 10.72 -0.10
N PRO A 175 4.16 9.95 -0.79
CA PRO A 175 4.62 8.65 -0.30
C PRO A 175 5.45 8.78 0.97
N ARG A 176 5.43 7.71 1.78
CA ARG A 176 6.26 7.56 2.98
C ARG A 176 7.51 6.75 2.65
N ASN A 177 8.56 6.92 3.46
CA ASN A 177 9.81 6.15 3.36
C ASN A 177 10.48 6.25 1.98
N VAL A 178 10.49 7.46 1.43
CA VAL A 178 11.11 7.78 0.15
C VAL A 178 12.62 7.87 0.35
N LYS A 179 13.40 7.17 -0.48
CA LYS A 179 14.87 7.22 -0.40
C LYS A 179 15.41 8.49 -1.06
N PRO A 180 16.53 9.05 -0.57
CA PRO A 180 17.02 10.37 -0.97
C PRO A 180 17.72 10.40 -2.33
N TRP A 181 17.39 9.46 -3.24
CA TRP A 181 17.94 9.42 -4.60
C TRP A 181 16.99 10.11 -5.57
N LEU A 182 17.31 11.35 -5.97
CA LEU A 182 16.54 12.08 -6.98
C LEU A 182 16.96 11.59 -8.37
N VAL A 183 16.27 10.57 -8.87
CA VAL A 183 16.59 9.87 -10.13
C VAL A 183 16.06 10.65 -11.32
N ALA A 184 16.88 10.84 -12.35
CA ALA A 184 16.43 11.47 -13.58
C ALA A 184 15.36 10.61 -14.28
N ASN A 185 14.29 11.26 -14.75
CA ASN A 185 13.22 10.61 -15.52
C ASN A 185 13.69 10.23 -16.94
N LEU A 186 14.50 9.18 -17.01
CA LEU A 186 15.26 8.77 -18.18
C LEU A 186 15.29 7.23 -18.20
N ASP A 187 14.61 6.64 -19.18
CA ASP A 187 14.50 5.18 -19.31
C ASP A 187 15.69 4.64 -20.12
N PRO A 188 16.54 3.76 -19.54
CA PRO A 188 17.74 3.26 -20.19
C PRO A 188 17.46 2.13 -21.19
N TYR A 189 16.26 1.54 -21.20
CA TYR A 189 15.81 0.58 -22.20
C TYR A 189 15.28 1.26 -23.48
N HIS A 190 14.85 2.51 -23.37
CA HIS A 190 14.30 3.31 -24.47
C HIS A 190 15.14 4.55 -24.85
N ALA A 191 16.42 4.56 -24.50
CA ALA A 191 17.35 5.65 -24.83
C ALA A 191 17.52 5.88 -26.36
N PRO A 192 17.84 7.11 -26.82
CA PRO A 192 18.19 8.31 -26.06
C PRO A 192 17.02 9.28 -25.81
N ALA A 193 15.77 8.85 -25.99
CA ALA A 193 14.60 9.71 -25.79
C ALA A 193 13.53 9.10 -24.84
N GLY A 194 13.81 7.92 -24.28
CA GLY A 194 12.94 7.23 -23.35
C GLY A 194 12.87 7.91 -22.00
N THR A 195 11.66 7.96 -21.43
CA THR A 195 11.38 8.46 -20.08
C THR A 195 10.47 7.46 -19.38
N PHE A 196 10.49 7.39 -18.06
CA PHE A 196 9.53 6.56 -17.32
C PHE A 196 8.14 7.18 -17.28
N VAL A 197 8.08 8.52 -17.25
CA VAL A 197 6.84 9.29 -17.12
C VAL A 197 6.81 10.48 -18.08
N THR A 198 5.74 10.62 -18.86
CA THR A 198 5.49 11.77 -19.74
C THR A 198 4.21 12.48 -19.34
N ALA A 199 4.30 13.72 -18.84
CA ALA A 199 3.14 14.52 -18.43
C ALA A 199 2.18 13.80 -17.46
N GLY A 200 2.72 12.92 -16.61
CA GLY A 200 1.97 12.10 -15.66
C GLY A 200 1.52 10.74 -16.20
N ALA A 201 1.64 10.49 -17.50
CA ALA A 201 1.45 9.16 -18.06
C ALA A 201 2.69 8.29 -17.83
N VAL A 202 2.50 7.02 -17.49
CA VAL A 202 3.60 6.05 -17.35
C VAL A 202 3.86 5.41 -18.71
N GLU A 203 5.12 5.39 -19.14
CA GLU A 203 5.50 4.74 -20.39
C GLU A 203 5.45 3.20 -20.26
N THR A 204 5.09 2.54 -21.35
CA THR A 204 4.92 1.08 -21.37
C THR A 204 6.28 0.38 -21.31
N GLY A 205 6.37 -0.74 -20.57
CA GLY A 205 7.55 -1.59 -20.53
C GLY A 205 8.50 -1.35 -19.36
N ALA A 206 8.30 -0.26 -18.60
CA ALA A 206 9.18 0.12 -17.49
C ALA A 206 9.24 -0.90 -16.32
N ILE A 207 8.17 -1.66 -16.08
CA ILE A 207 8.13 -2.59 -14.95
C ILE A 207 8.87 -3.89 -15.30
N GLY A 208 9.67 -4.38 -14.35
CA GLY A 208 10.54 -5.54 -14.53
C GLY A 208 11.89 -5.21 -15.16
N GLU A 209 12.05 -3.99 -15.67
CA GLU A 209 13.36 -3.50 -16.11
C GLU A 209 14.34 -3.49 -14.93
N THR A 210 15.59 -3.85 -15.24
CA THR A 210 16.67 -3.91 -14.26
C THR A 210 17.82 -3.04 -14.75
N PHE A 211 18.24 -2.10 -13.92
CA PHE A 211 19.30 -1.14 -14.25
C PHE A 211 20.02 -0.67 -12.98
N TYR A 212 21.13 0.02 -13.19
CA TYR A 212 21.96 0.59 -12.12
C TYR A 212 21.59 2.04 -11.86
N LEU A 213 21.44 2.38 -10.58
CA LEU A 213 21.42 3.76 -10.13
C LEU A 213 22.86 4.20 -9.89
N THR A 214 23.29 5.19 -10.67
CA THR A 214 24.63 5.76 -10.57
C THR A 214 24.59 7.21 -10.13
N SER A 215 25.56 7.61 -9.31
CA SER A 215 25.62 8.99 -8.81
C SER A 215 26.04 9.94 -9.93
N ALA A 216 25.24 10.97 -10.20
CA ALA A 216 25.65 12.08 -11.08
C ALA A 216 26.78 12.94 -10.43
N CYS A 217 26.97 12.80 -9.12
CA CYS A 217 28.04 13.43 -8.36
C CYS A 217 29.25 12.50 -8.31
N GLY A 218 30.17 12.65 -9.28
CA GLY A 218 31.40 11.85 -9.36
C GLY A 218 32.46 12.23 -8.31
N PRO A 219 33.45 11.34 -8.06
CA PRO A 219 34.49 11.57 -7.06
C PRO A 219 35.43 12.73 -7.47
N GLY A 220 35.53 13.76 -6.61
CA GLY A 220 36.63 14.74 -6.65
C GLY A 220 36.29 16.23 -6.89
N ALA A 221 35.02 16.65 -6.99
CA ALA A 221 34.63 18.06 -7.12
C ALA A 221 33.20 18.36 -6.64
N THR A 222 32.79 19.63 -6.67
CA THR A 222 31.38 20.05 -6.49
C THR A 222 30.49 19.34 -7.48
N CYS A 223 29.39 18.74 -7.00
CA CYS A 223 28.48 18.03 -7.88
C CYS A 223 27.89 18.97 -8.95
N SER A 224 28.12 18.64 -10.22
CA SER A 224 27.60 19.36 -11.39
C SER A 224 26.82 18.38 -12.25
N PRO A 225 25.54 18.13 -11.93
CA PRO A 225 24.79 17.06 -12.55
C PRO A 225 24.55 17.38 -14.02
N THR A 226 25.13 16.55 -14.89
CA THR A 226 24.65 16.35 -16.24
C THR A 226 23.96 15.00 -16.24
N PHE A 227 22.82 14.89 -16.93
CA PHE A 227 22.09 13.62 -17.08
C PHE A 227 22.17 13.13 -18.54
N PRO A 228 23.36 12.76 -19.04
CA PRO A 228 23.45 12.12 -20.34
C PRO A 228 22.73 10.78 -20.28
N LEU A 229 21.81 10.54 -21.22
CA LEU A 229 21.37 9.19 -21.53
C LEU A 229 22.54 8.43 -22.18
N THR A 230 23.30 7.69 -21.38
CA THR A 230 24.37 6.81 -21.84
C THR A 230 23.78 5.42 -22.05
N ALA A 231 23.00 5.23 -23.11
CA ALA A 231 22.60 3.90 -23.53
C ALA A 231 22.58 3.81 -25.06
N THR A 232 23.68 3.30 -25.61
CA THR A 232 23.73 2.77 -26.97
C THR A 232 23.93 1.25 -26.89
N ASN A 233 22.81 0.51 -26.85
CA ASN A 233 22.70 -0.93 -27.15
C ASN A 233 23.64 -1.91 -26.40
N GLY A 234 23.86 -1.77 -25.09
CA GLY A 234 24.51 -2.82 -24.29
C GLY A 234 24.47 -2.56 -22.77
N PRO A 235 24.54 -3.62 -21.93
CA PRO A 235 24.75 -3.47 -20.49
C PRO A 235 26.18 -3.00 -20.16
N PRO A 236 26.41 -2.35 -19.00
CA PRO A 236 25.41 -2.02 -17.98
C PRO A 236 24.47 -0.89 -18.42
N ARG A 237 23.21 -0.99 -17.99
CA ARG A 237 22.21 0.06 -18.19
C ARG A 237 22.18 0.92 -16.93
N GLU A 238 22.35 2.22 -17.07
CA GLU A 238 22.53 3.12 -15.94
C GLU A 238 21.57 4.30 -16.03
N VAL A 239 21.06 4.72 -14.87
CA VAL A 239 20.28 5.95 -14.70
C VAL A 239 20.89 6.75 -13.56
N GLN A 240 21.12 8.02 -13.84
CA GLN A 240 21.77 8.90 -12.88
C GLN A 240 20.81 9.50 -11.86
N TYR A 241 21.28 9.64 -10.62
CA TYR A 241 20.59 10.34 -9.55
C TYR A 241 21.46 11.44 -8.93
N ILE A 242 20.80 12.41 -8.28
CA ILE A 242 21.45 13.39 -7.40
C ILE A 242 20.97 13.21 -5.95
N PRO A 243 21.81 13.52 -4.95
CA PRO A 243 21.43 13.38 -3.55
C PRO A 243 20.43 14.45 -3.12
N ALA A 244 19.30 14.03 -2.54
CA ALA A 244 18.36 14.94 -1.93
C ALA A 244 18.99 15.64 -0.71
N LEU A 245 18.59 16.90 -0.49
CA LEU A 245 18.92 17.60 0.74
C LEU A 245 18.08 17.00 1.87
N VAL A 246 18.74 16.31 2.80
CA VAL A 246 18.12 15.69 3.96
C VAL A 246 18.71 16.23 5.26
N THR A 247 17.97 16.09 6.35
CA THR A 247 18.39 16.51 7.69
C THR A 247 18.04 15.40 8.67
N ALA A 248 18.79 15.23 9.76
CA ALA A 248 18.42 14.24 10.76
C ALA A 248 17.07 14.54 11.44
N ASN A 249 16.20 13.54 11.57
CA ASN A 249 14.94 13.61 12.32
C ASN A 249 14.87 12.51 13.38
N ALA A 250 14.68 12.91 14.64
CA ALA A 250 14.55 12.00 15.76
C ALA A 250 13.29 11.12 15.72
N SER A 251 12.34 11.44 14.83
CA SER A 251 11.14 10.61 14.61
C SER A 251 11.40 9.43 13.68
N ASN A 252 12.51 9.42 12.95
CA ASN A 252 12.83 8.32 12.03
C ASN A 252 12.99 6.99 12.77
N VAL A 253 12.41 5.95 12.19
CA VAL A 253 12.58 4.58 12.67
C VAL A 253 13.75 3.98 11.91
N CYS A 254 14.86 3.80 12.60
CA CYS A 254 16.12 3.39 12.00
C CYS A 254 16.55 2.00 12.47
N PRO A 255 17.26 1.23 11.63
CA PRO A 255 17.96 0.02 12.05
C PRO A 255 19.14 0.35 12.98
N SER A 256 19.81 -0.67 13.51
CA SER A 256 20.95 -0.48 14.42
C SER A 256 22.26 -0.05 13.74
N CYS A 257 22.40 -0.32 12.45
CA CYS A 257 23.60 -0.04 11.66
C CYS A 257 23.60 1.39 11.10
N LEU A 258 23.58 2.39 11.98
CA LEU A 258 23.42 3.79 11.57
C LEU A 258 24.72 4.44 11.07
N GLY A 259 24.69 4.93 9.85
CA GLY A 259 25.73 5.73 9.23
C GLY A 259 26.03 7.05 9.95
N PRO A 260 27.22 7.66 9.78
CA PRO A 260 27.54 8.95 10.37
C PRO A 260 26.93 10.16 9.64
N LYS A 261 26.52 10.02 8.38
CA LYS A 261 26.01 11.14 7.55
C LYS A 261 24.48 11.14 7.45
N ASP A 262 23.88 12.32 7.35
CA ASP A 262 22.41 12.44 7.24
C ASP A 262 21.86 11.79 5.97
N PHE A 263 22.59 11.87 4.86
CA PHE A 263 22.24 11.22 3.60
C PHE A 263 22.19 9.69 3.72
N GLU A 264 23.27 9.09 4.21
CA GLU A 264 23.38 7.65 4.51
C GLU A 264 22.26 7.20 5.47
N ARG A 265 22.06 7.91 6.58
CA ARG A 265 20.96 7.63 7.52
C ARG A 265 19.58 7.69 6.88
N SER A 266 19.34 8.61 5.96
CA SER A 266 18.05 8.69 5.25
C SER A 266 17.83 7.49 4.31
N ILE A 267 18.89 6.85 3.81
CA ILE A 267 18.80 5.59 3.08
C ILE A 267 18.44 4.45 4.03
N GLU A 268 19.05 4.39 5.22
CA GLU A 268 18.87 3.30 6.19
C GLU A 268 17.50 3.35 6.87
N CYS A 269 17.05 4.55 7.22
CA CYS A 269 15.88 4.75 8.05
C CYS A 269 14.57 4.71 7.26
N SER A 270 13.51 4.51 8.03
CA SER A 270 12.12 4.71 7.65
C SER A 270 11.65 6.03 8.25
N ASP A 271 11.26 6.96 7.39
CA ASP A 271 10.92 8.31 7.78
C ASP A 271 9.50 8.38 8.35
N ALA A 272 9.37 8.33 9.69
CA ALA A 272 8.06 8.26 10.35
C ALA A 272 7.23 9.54 10.18
N ASN A 273 7.92 10.67 10.11
CA ASN A 273 7.36 11.95 9.71
C ASN A 273 7.89 12.26 8.33
N ALA A 274 6.98 12.63 7.45
CA ALA A 274 7.21 13.52 6.33
C ALA A 274 8.47 14.37 6.48
N TYR A 275 9.62 13.95 5.95
CA TYR A 275 10.51 14.99 5.45
C TYR A 275 9.70 15.69 4.39
N ALA A 276 9.33 16.95 4.68
CA ALA A 276 8.72 17.92 3.78
C ALA A 276 8.20 17.26 2.48
N TYR A 277 7.02 16.61 2.52
CA TYR A 277 6.65 15.71 1.44
C TYR A 277 6.68 16.44 0.11
N LEU A 278 7.53 15.91 -0.76
CA LEU A 278 7.74 16.34 -2.12
C LEU A 278 6.54 15.87 -2.93
N SER A 279 5.37 16.50 -2.75
CA SER A 279 4.17 16.13 -3.50
C SER A 279 4.51 16.16 -4.99
N CYS A 280 4.42 15.02 -5.67
CA CYS A 280 4.83 14.97 -7.06
C CYS A 280 3.87 15.78 -7.96
N GLY A 281 4.39 16.21 -9.10
CA GLY A 281 3.68 16.98 -10.09
C GLY A 281 3.48 18.45 -9.73
N GLY A 282 2.76 19.15 -10.60
CA GLY A 282 2.77 20.61 -10.66
C GLY A 282 3.97 21.16 -11.46
N GLY A 283 3.87 22.39 -11.95
CA GLY A 283 4.94 23.04 -12.72
C GLY A 283 6.06 23.67 -11.89
N ALA A 284 5.99 23.59 -10.55
CA ALA A 284 6.95 24.22 -9.65
C ALA A 284 7.98 23.21 -9.12
N ALA A 285 9.19 23.68 -8.80
CA ALA A 285 10.18 22.87 -8.11
C ALA A 285 9.73 22.62 -6.66
N ASN A 286 9.76 21.37 -6.25
CA ASN A 286 9.21 20.88 -4.99
C ASN A 286 10.24 20.15 -4.14
N ALA A 287 11.42 19.82 -4.68
CA ALA A 287 12.52 19.15 -3.99
C ALA A 287 13.81 19.98 -4.04
N GLN A 288 14.65 19.79 -3.02
CA GLN A 288 15.99 20.36 -2.96
C GLN A 288 17.03 19.23 -2.98
N TRP A 289 18.17 19.51 -3.59
CA TRP A 289 19.30 18.59 -3.65
C TRP A 289 20.54 19.24 -3.03
N ASP A 290 21.49 18.43 -2.56
CA ASP A 290 22.70 18.89 -1.89
C ASP A 290 23.94 18.60 -2.73
N SER A 291 24.53 19.64 -3.33
CA SER A 291 25.72 19.50 -4.16
C SER A 291 27.01 19.20 -3.39
N THR A 292 26.97 19.23 -2.05
CA THR A 292 28.11 18.91 -1.17
C THR A 292 28.19 17.42 -0.83
N VAL A 293 27.11 16.66 -1.04
CA VAL A 293 27.07 15.22 -0.87
C VAL A 293 27.60 14.55 -2.14
N ILE A 294 28.56 13.64 -1.99
CA ILE A 294 29.17 12.89 -3.10
C ILE A 294 29.03 11.40 -2.79
N PRO A 295 27.87 10.78 -3.12
CA PRO A 295 27.54 9.43 -2.64
C PRO A 295 28.49 8.31 -3.09
N ALA A 296 29.12 8.49 -4.25
CA ALA A 296 30.17 7.62 -4.80
C ALA A 296 31.59 8.14 -4.47
N GLY A 297 31.71 8.99 -3.45
CA GLY A 297 32.98 9.52 -2.94
C GLY A 297 33.63 8.57 -1.95
N ALA A 298 34.71 9.01 -1.30
CA ALA A 298 35.46 8.20 -0.33
C ALA A 298 34.65 7.77 0.92
N ALA A 299 33.47 8.35 1.13
CA ALA A 299 32.59 7.99 2.24
C ALA A 299 31.58 6.90 1.86
N HIS A 300 31.44 6.55 0.57
CA HIS A 300 30.57 5.47 0.09
C HIS A 300 29.15 5.51 0.68
N GLU A 301 28.57 6.71 0.85
CA GLU A 301 27.34 6.89 1.64
C GLU A 301 26.14 6.10 1.06
N THR A 302 26.07 5.93 -0.26
CA THR A 302 25.01 5.10 -0.86
C THR A 302 25.23 3.61 -0.59
N ARG A 303 26.45 3.09 -0.78
CA ARG A 303 26.74 1.68 -0.54
C ARG A 303 26.48 1.29 0.90
N ASP A 304 27.07 2.02 1.84
CA ASP A 304 27.03 1.68 3.26
C ASP A 304 25.59 1.79 3.79
N GLY A 305 24.83 2.80 3.34
CA GLY A 305 23.41 2.94 3.66
C GLY A 305 22.54 1.83 3.06
N VAL A 306 22.84 1.36 1.85
CA VAL A 306 22.13 0.22 1.23
C VAL A 306 22.45 -1.07 1.96
N PHE A 307 23.71 -1.34 2.33
CA PHE A 307 24.09 -2.53 3.09
C PHE A 307 23.31 -2.66 4.39
N CYS A 308 23.17 -1.56 5.13
CA CYS A 308 22.37 -1.58 6.33
C CYS A 308 20.87 -1.76 6.03
N LEU A 309 20.35 -1.18 4.95
CA LEU A 309 18.95 -1.32 4.56
C LEU A 309 18.60 -2.76 4.11
N THR A 310 19.43 -3.38 3.27
CA THR A 310 19.19 -4.70 2.66
C THR A 310 19.78 -5.85 3.45
N HIS A 311 20.57 -5.57 4.49
CA HIS A 311 21.36 -6.55 5.25
C HIS A 311 22.47 -7.22 4.44
N GLU A 312 22.90 -6.57 3.35
CA GLU A 312 24.03 -7.02 2.55
C GLU A 312 25.34 -6.79 3.30
N THR A 313 26.27 -7.74 3.20
CA THR A 313 27.56 -7.71 3.93
C THR A 313 28.76 -7.40 3.05
N SER A 314 28.60 -7.41 1.73
CA SER A 314 29.61 -7.04 0.76
C SER A 314 28.99 -6.71 -0.58
N GLU A 315 29.68 -5.93 -1.40
CA GLU A 315 29.32 -5.67 -2.80
C GLU A 315 29.29 -7.01 -3.57
N GLY A 316 28.54 -7.05 -4.67
CA GLY A 316 28.46 -8.23 -5.52
C GLY A 316 27.93 -7.93 -6.92
N GLY A 317 27.86 -8.99 -7.73
CA GLY A 317 27.26 -8.95 -9.06
C GLY A 317 25.93 -9.71 -9.14
N PRO A 318 25.42 -9.97 -10.36
CA PRO A 318 24.21 -10.76 -10.57
C PRO A 318 24.28 -12.14 -9.89
N GLY A 319 23.31 -12.43 -9.02
CA GLY A 319 23.24 -13.70 -8.29
C GLY A 319 24.12 -13.77 -7.04
N SER A 320 24.68 -12.64 -6.60
CA SER A 320 25.25 -12.51 -5.26
C SER A 320 24.21 -12.81 -4.17
N ASN A 321 24.68 -13.44 -3.08
CA ASN A 321 23.87 -13.68 -1.88
C ASN A 321 24.73 -13.40 -0.66
N SER A 322 24.74 -12.14 -0.26
CA SER A 322 25.49 -11.57 0.85
C SER A 322 24.56 -11.09 1.98
N GLY A 323 23.30 -11.55 2.00
CA GLY A 323 22.28 -11.25 3.03
C GLY A 323 21.05 -10.48 2.53
N GLN A 324 21.10 -9.94 1.31
CA GLN A 324 19.99 -9.28 0.63
C GLN A 324 18.84 -10.24 0.31
N ASP A 325 17.62 -9.73 0.35
CA ASP A 325 16.46 -10.49 -0.10
C ASP A 325 16.52 -10.74 -1.61
N ILE A 326 15.93 -11.86 -2.06
CA ILE A 326 15.96 -12.27 -3.46
C ILE A 326 14.58 -12.04 -4.09
N LEU A 327 14.55 -11.23 -5.15
CA LEU A 327 13.39 -11.09 -6.01
C LEU A 327 13.40 -12.19 -7.06
N THR A 328 12.41 -13.09 -6.98
CA THR A 328 12.15 -14.10 -8.00
C THR A 328 10.92 -13.70 -8.81
N ASP A 329 11.07 -13.61 -10.12
CA ASP A 329 9.96 -13.39 -11.04
C ASP A 329 9.40 -14.75 -11.49
N PRO A 330 8.15 -15.10 -11.14
CA PRO A 330 7.52 -16.22 -11.82
C PRO A 330 7.35 -15.84 -13.31
N SER A 331 8.09 -16.53 -14.18
CA SER A 331 7.91 -16.66 -15.64
C SER A 331 6.69 -15.95 -16.26
N PRO A 332 6.85 -15.37 -17.46
CA PRO A 332 7.08 -13.93 -17.61
C PRO A 332 6.09 -13.10 -16.77
N TRP A 333 6.64 -12.10 -16.06
CA TRP A 333 5.85 -11.05 -15.43
C TRP A 333 4.79 -10.55 -16.41
N PRO A 334 3.51 -10.59 -16.01
CA PRO A 334 2.94 -10.63 -14.66
C PRO A 334 2.01 -11.84 -14.44
N ALA A 335 2.41 -13.04 -14.86
CA ALA A 335 1.65 -14.26 -14.58
C ALA A 335 1.46 -14.54 -13.06
N GLY A 336 2.20 -13.86 -12.19
CA GLY A 336 2.01 -13.80 -10.75
C GLY A 336 2.64 -12.54 -10.14
N PRO A 337 2.33 -12.21 -8.86
CA PRO A 337 3.07 -11.17 -8.15
C PRO A 337 4.54 -11.58 -8.04
N LYS A 338 5.46 -10.61 -8.07
CA LYS A 338 6.86 -10.91 -7.85
C LYS A 338 7.03 -11.50 -6.45
N GLU A 339 7.75 -12.60 -6.38
CA GLU A 339 7.95 -13.33 -5.12
C GLU A 339 9.27 -12.91 -4.50
N ILE A 340 9.22 -12.49 -3.24
CA ILE A 340 10.42 -12.12 -2.49
C ILE A 340 10.74 -13.23 -1.51
N THR A 341 11.95 -13.75 -1.56
CA THR A 341 12.48 -14.66 -0.56
C THR A 341 13.35 -13.84 0.38
N ALA A 342 13.04 -13.84 1.67
CA ALA A 342 13.91 -13.20 2.64
C ALA A 342 15.17 -14.04 2.81
N GLU A 343 16.37 -13.44 2.77
CA GLU A 343 17.62 -14.15 3.03
C GLU A 343 18.15 -13.87 4.45
N SER A 344 17.57 -12.89 5.14
CA SER A 344 17.99 -12.48 6.48
C SER A 344 16.83 -12.44 7.49
N GLY A 345 17.17 -12.28 8.76
CA GLY A 345 16.22 -12.13 9.86
C GLY A 345 15.36 -13.37 10.14
N PRO A 346 14.24 -13.20 10.89
CA PRO A 346 13.40 -14.31 11.35
C PRO A 346 12.66 -15.08 10.25
N GLN A 347 12.62 -14.53 9.03
CA GLN A 347 11.92 -15.11 7.88
C GLN A 347 12.90 -15.62 6.80
N SER A 348 14.20 -15.71 7.10
CA SER A 348 15.21 -16.23 6.17
C SER A 348 14.80 -17.59 5.58
N GLY A 349 14.86 -17.69 4.24
CA GLY A 349 14.42 -18.84 3.44
C GLY A 349 12.93 -18.89 3.13
N ASN A 350 12.11 -18.01 3.70
CA ASN A 350 10.66 -17.97 3.47
C ASN A 350 10.26 -16.86 2.48
N LYS A 351 9.12 -17.08 1.82
CA LYS A 351 8.48 -16.06 0.99
C LYS A 351 7.86 -14.98 1.87
N VAL A 352 8.14 -13.71 1.54
CA VAL A 352 7.64 -12.54 2.27
C VAL A 352 6.89 -11.60 1.33
N SER A 353 5.89 -10.91 1.85
CA SER A 353 5.11 -9.91 1.12
C SER A 353 5.66 -8.48 1.28
N THR A 354 6.59 -8.28 2.20
CA THR A 354 7.25 -7.01 2.49
C THR A 354 8.72 -7.25 2.74
N SER A 355 9.59 -6.40 2.20
CA SER A 355 11.05 -6.49 2.34
C SER A 355 11.63 -5.09 2.48
N SER A 356 12.78 -4.97 3.17
CA SER A 356 13.53 -3.72 3.27
C SER A 356 14.22 -3.34 1.95
N SER A 357 14.37 -4.29 1.02
CA SER A 357 14.83 -4.05 -0.35
C SER A 357 13.80 -3.33 -1.23
N ILE A 358 12.52 -3.25 -0.82
CA ILE A 358 11.50 -2.50 -1.56
C ILE A 358 11.56 -1.02 -1.16
N VAL A 359 11.89 -0.16 -2.10
CA VAL A 359 12.07 1.28 -1.88
C VAL A 359 11.21 2.12 -2.81
N SER A 360 10.81 3.31 -2.33
CA SER A 360 10.21 4.36 -3.14
C SER A 360 11.28 5.39 -3.49
N ILE A 361 11.44 5.68 -4.78
CA ILE A 361 12.48 6.53 -5.32
C ILE A 361 11.84 7.65 -6.16
N PRO A 362 12.15 8.93 -5.91
CA PRO A 362 11.58 10.04 -6.65
C PRO A 362 12.18 10.16 -8.06
N LEU A 363 11.31 10.34 -9.07
CA LEU A 363 11.67 10.68 -10.43
C LEU A 363 11.64 12.19 -10.63
N ILE A 364 12.72 12.80 -11.09
CA ILE A 364 12.83 14.23 -11.31
C ILE A 364 12.94 14.59 -12.79
N ASN A 365 12.57 15.83 -13.11
CA ASN A 365 12.91 16.41 -14.40
C ASN A 365 14.45 16.45 -14.54
N PRO A 366 15.04 15.87 -15.60
CA PRO A 366 16.50 15.86 -15.79
C PRO A 366 17.09 17.26 -16.03
N THR A 367 16.26 18.27 -16.29
CA THR A 367 16.72 19.66 -16.41
C THR A 367 16.84 20.29 -15.02
N VAL A 368 18.05 20.22 -14.45
CA VAL A 368 18.35 20.78 -13.13
C VAL A 368 18.95 22.18 -13.28
N THR A 369 18.27 23.18 -12.71
CA THR A 369 18.76 24.56 -12.65
C THR A 369 18.75 25.03 -11.19
N GLY A 370 19.93 25.41 -10.68
CA GLY A 370 20.08 25.77 -9.27
C GLY A 370 19.95 24.58 -8.30
N THR A 371 19.41 24.82 -7.12
CA THR A 371 19.35 23.84 -6.00
C THR A 371 17.99 23.16 -5.84
N THR A 372 17.06 23.38 -6.77
CA THR A 372 15.68 22.88 -6.68
C THR A 372 15.31 22.09 -7.93
N VAL A 373 14.54 21.02 -7.76
CA VAL A 373 14.06 20.15 -8.85
C VAL A 373 12.57 19.85 -8.69
N THR A 374 11.93 19.48 -9.80
CA THR A 374 10.52 19.05 -9.82
C THR A 374 10.45 17.54 -9.88
N ILE A 375 9.76 16.93 -8.92
CA ILE A 375 9.39 15.52 -8.94
C ILE A 375 8.23 15.31 -9.92
N MET A 376 8.46 14.48 -10.92
CA MET A 376 7.50 14.07 -11.94
C MET A 376 6.74 12.80 -11.55
N GLY A 377 7.26 12.02 -10.61
CA GLY A 377 6.69 10.74 -10.21
C GLY A 377 7.56 9.99 -9.21
N TYR A 378 7.26 8.71 -9.02
CA TYR A 378 7.97 7.80 -8.13
C TYR A 378 8.17 6.43 -8.78
N LEU A 379 9.36 5.87 -8.65
CA LEU A 379 9.63 4.45 -8.90
C LEU A 379 9.47 3.69 -7.58
N GLN A 380 8.68 2.62 -7.59
CA GLN A 380 8.81 1.57 -6.60
C GLN A 380 9.78 0.53 -7.17
N ALA A 381 10.89 0.32 -6.50
CA ALA A 381 11.94 -0.58 -6.99
C ALA A 381 12.36 -1.57 -5.90
N PHE A 382 12.85 -2.71 -6.34
CA PHE A 382 13.54 -3.68 -5.49
C PHE A 382 15.04 -3.51 -5.67
N ILE A 383 15.77 -3.34 -4.57
CA ILE A 383 17.22 -3.31 -4.59
C ILE A 383 17.73 -4.76 -4.65
N ASN A 384 18.43 -5.09 -5.72
CA ASN A 384 18.98 -6.44 -5.92
C ASN A 384 20.31 -6.61 -5.20
N TYR A 385 21.22 -5.65 -5.30
CA TYR A 385 22.55 -5.65 -4.66
C TYR A 385 23.25 -4.31 -4.94
N VAL A 386 24.32 -4.02 -4.20
CA VAL A 386 25.29 -2.98 -4.57
C VAL A 386 26.42 -3.59 -5.39
N SER A 387 26.76 -2.96 -6.52
CA SER A 387 27.72 -3.48 -7.48
C SER A 387 29.17 -3.48 -6.97
N ASP A 388 29.89 -4.55 -7.24
CA ASP A 388 31.35 -4.66 -7.12
C ASP A 388 32.10 -4.21 -8.40
N GLY A 389 31.36 -3.80 -9.43
CA GLY A 389 31.88 -3.41 -10.74
C GLY A 389 32.35 -4.57 -11.63
N SER A 390 32.14 -5.83 -11.21
CA SER A 390 32.62 -7.02 -11.95
C SER A 390 31.92 -7.24 -13.30
N ASP A 391 30.73 -6.67 -13.49
CA ASP A 391 29.92 -6.80 -14.70
C ASP A 391 30.02 -5.59 -15.65
N GLY A 392 30.97 -4.68 -15.39
CA GLY A 392 31.21 -3.48 -16.18
C GLY A 392 30.47 -2.24 -15.70
N SER A 393 29.64 -2.34 -14.67
CA SER A 393 29.09 -1.20 -13.92
C SER A 393 30.15 -0.53 -13.06
N ASN A 394 29.84 0.65 -12.50
CA ASN A 394 30.73 1.26 -11.51
C ASN A 394 30.54 0.57 -10.15
N ALA A 395 31.62 0.41 -9.41
CA ALA A 395 31.53 0.01 -8.01
C ALA A 395 30.68 1.06 -7.24
N ASP A 396 29.97 0.60 -6.20
CA ASP A 396 28.99 1.38 -5.41
C ASP A 396 27.65 1.69 -6.11
N ASP A 397 27.48 1.37 -7.41
CA ASP A 397 26.21 1.55 -8.09
C ASP A 397 25.15 0.56 -7.56
N VAL A 398 23.90 1.01 -7.42
CA VAL A 398 22.83 0.19 -6.86
C VAL A 398 22.05 -0.47 -7.98
N ASN A 399 22.06 -1.81 -8.04
CA ASN A 399 21.25 -2.54 -9.01
C ASN A 399 19.80 -2.61 -8.51
N ILE A 400 18.86 -2.15 -9.33
CA ILE A 400 17.44 -2.16 -9.00
C ILE A 400 16.59 -2.83 -10.07
N THR A 401 15.50 -3.46 -9.66
CA THR A 401 14.43 -3.91 -10.55
C THR A 401 13.17 -3.09 -10.28
N VAL A 402 12.58 -2.53 -11.34
CA VAL A 402 11.34 -1.75 -11.22
C VAL A 402 10.17 -2.66 -10.89
N LEU A 403 9.45 -2.35 -9.81
CA LEU A 403 8.24 -3.03 -9.38
C LEU A 403 6.98 -2.30 -9.84
N ASN A 404 7.02 -0.96 -9.78
CA ASN A 404 5.89 -0.10 -10.09
C ASN A 404 6.37 1.33 -10.41
N VAL A 405 5.60 2.10 -11.17
CA VAL A 405 5.93 3.49 -11.56
C VAL A 405 4.70 4.37 -11.41
N VAL A 406 4.78 5.42 -10.59
CA VAL A 406 3.67 6.38 -10.44
C VAL A 406 4.06 7.68 -11.10
N GLY A 407 3.36 8.05 -12.18
CA GLY A 407 3.46 9.35 -12.81
C GLY A 407 2.51 10.37 -12.19
N CYS A 408 2.93 11.62 -12.11
CA CYS A 408 2.10 12.71 -11.60
C CYS A 408 1.84 13.75 -12.69
N GLY A 409 0.59 14.18 -12.79
CA GLY A 409 0.16 15.13 -13.80
C GLY A 409 0.80 16.51 -13.64
N THR A 410 0.50 17.39 -14.59
CA THR A 410 1.03 18.78 -14.59
C THR A 410 0.16 19.74 -13.78
N THR A 411 -1.12 19.41 -13.55
CA THR A 411 -2.10 20.31 -12.92
C THR A 411 -2.67 19.71 -11.64
N ASN A 412 -2.21 20.21 -10.49
CA ASN A 412 -2.71 19.82 -9.17
C ASN A 412 -4.09 20.45 -8.94
N ASN A 413 -5.03 19.69 -8.36
CA ASN A 413 -6.36 20.20 -7.99
C ASN A 413 -6.37 21.07 -6.70
N GLY A 414 -5.22 21.23 -6.03
CA GLY A 414 -5.07 21.99 -4.79
C GLY A 414 -5.57 21.28 -3.53
N ALA A 415 -6.02 20.03 -3.63
CA ALA A 415 -6.38 19.22 -2.46
C ALA A 415 -5.13 18.84 -1.65
N THR A 416 -5.34 18.53 -0.38
CA THR A 416 -4.29 17.99 0.49
C THR A 416 -3.74 16.69 -0.11
N PRO A 417 -2.40 16.52 -0.21
CA PRO A 417 -1.84 15.31 -0.77
C PRO A 417 -2.33 14.05 -0.06
N ILE A 418 -2.67 13.03 -0.84
CA ILE A 418 -3.00 11.71 -0.30
C ILE A 418 -1.70 11.10 0.21
N LEU A 419 -1.66 10.85 1.51
CA LEU A 419 -0.52 10.22 2.15
C LEU A 419 -0.43 8.75 1.71
N GLY A 420 0.78 8.33 1.33
CA GLY A 420 1.09 6.91 1.16
C GLY A 420 0.77 6.12 2.42
N GLY A 421 0.37 4.86 2.24
CA GLY A 421 0.15 3.92 3.36
C GLY A 421 1.42 3.71 4.19
N THR A 422 1.33 2.91 5.25
CA THR A 422 2.45 2.62 6.18
C THR A 422 3.56 1.74 5.58
N GLY A 423 3.70 1.71 4.25
CA GLY A 423 4.69 0.89 3.52
C GLY A 423 5.43 1.71 2.46
N THR A 424 6.32 1.05 1.73
CA THR A 424 7.20 1.66 0.72
C THR A 424 6.57 1.76 -0.67
N SER A 425 5.25 1.60 -0.79
CA SER A 425 4.54 1.76 -2.06
C SER A 425 4.10 3.21 -2.26
N PRO A 426 4.35 3.80 -3.45
CA PRO A 426 3.88 5.13 -3.79
C PRO A 426 2.39 5.19 -4.12
N ILE A 427 1.70 4.05 -4.22
CA ILE A 427 0.27 3.96 -4.51
C ILE A 427 -0.51 3.85 -3.19
N PRO A 428 -1.17 4.92 -2.73
CA PRO A 428 -1.97 4.85 -1.52
C PRO A 428 -3.22 4.00 -1.74
N VAL A 429 -3.43 3.05 -0.82
CA VAL A 429 -4.65 2.24 -0.75
C VAL A 429 -5.51 2.74 0.39
N ARG A 430 -6.80 3.02 0.13
CA ARG A 430 -7.75 3.53 1.12
C ARG A 430 -9.13 2.91 0.96
N LEU A 431 -9.90 2.86 2.04
CA LEU A 431 -11.34 2.61 1.96
C LEU A 431 -12.05 3.89 1.51
N ILE A 432 -12.97 3.74 0.56
CA ILE A 432 -13.78 4.84 0.01
C ILE A 432 -15.29 4.64 0.20
N THR A 433 -15.71 3.48 0.71
CA THR A 433 -17.11 3.31 1.12
C THR A 433 -17.46 4.22 2.31
N PRO A 434 -18.68 4.78 2.33
CA PRO A 434 -19.18 5.68 3.37
C PRO A 434 -19.48 5.00 4.71
#